data_AF-A0A8S9FH93-F1
#
_entry.id   AF-A0A8S9FH93-F1
#
_cell.length_a   1.000
_cell.length_b   1.000
_cell.length_c   1.000
_cell.angle_alpha   90.00
_cell.angle_beta   90.00
_cell.angle_gamma   90.00
#
_symmetry.space_group_name_H-M   'P 1'
#
loop_
_entity.id
_entity.type
_entity.pdbx_description
1 polymer ?
#
loop_
_entity_poly.entity_id
_entity_poly.type
_entity_poly.pdbx_seq_one_letter_code
_entity_poly.pdbx_strand_id
1 'polypeptide(L)'
;MGLSSNNSTSDEAEEQQTDKNIINERKQRRMISNRESARRSRMRKQRHLDELWSQVMWLRIENHQLLDKLNNLSESHEKVLQENAQLKEETSDLKQVISDMQIQSPFSCFRDDIIPIE
;
A
#
# COMPACT_ATOMS: atom_id res chain seq x y z
N MET A 1 -35.65 -89.66 16.21
CA MET A 1 -34.43 -89.40 15.42
C MET A 1 -34.73 -88.27 14.46
N GLY A 2 -33.83 -87.28 14.38
CA GLY A 2 -33.94 -86.16 13.43
C GLY A 2 -33.51 -84.84 14.05
N LEU A 3 -32.21 -84.72 14.34
CA LEU A 3 -31.57 -83.42 14.59
C LEU A 3 -31.49 -82.67 13.26
N SER A 4 -31.99 -81.44 13.21
CA SER A 4 -31.70 -80.48 12.12
C SER A 4 -31.41 -79.14 12.79
N SER A 5 -30.24 -78.95 13.37
CA SER A 5 -28.99 -78.47 12.73
C SER A 5 -29.16 -77.11 12.04
N ASN A 6 -29.07 -76.06 12.87
CA ASN A 6 -28.20 -74.89 12.73
C ASN A 6 -28.16 -74.17 11.36
N ASN A 7 -28.95 -73.09 11.22
CA ASN A 7 -28.68 -72.06 10.21
C ASN A 7 -28.71 -70.61 10.76
N SER A 8 -28.91 -70.42 12.07
CA SER A 8 -29.08 -69.08 12.67
C SER A 8 -27.80 -68.23 12.78
N THR A 9 -26.63 -68.81 12.49
CA THR A 9 -25.33 -68.09 12.57
C THR A 9 -24.89 -67.46 11.25
N SER A 10 -25.57 -67.78 10.13
CA SER A 10 -25.16 -67.32 8.80
C SER A 10 -25.57 -65.87 8.55
N ASP A 11 -26.80 -65.49 8.91
CA ASP A 11 -27.34 -64.15 8.68
C ASP A 11 -26.63 -63.08 9.53
N GLU A 12 -26.30 -63.39 10.79
CA GLU A 12 -25.56 -62.47 11.68
C GLU A 12 -24.12 -62.20 11.20
N ALA A 13 -23.49 -63.18 10.55
CA ALA A 13 -22.14 -63.02 10.01
C ALA A 13 -22.12 -62.15 8.74
N GLU A 14 -23.17 -62.25 7.92
CA GLU A 14 -23.35 -61.40 6.74
C GLU A 14 -23.63 -59.94 7.12
N GLU A 15 -24.49 -59.71 8.13
CA GLU A 15 -24.79 -58.37 8.65
C GLU A 15 -23.55 -57.68 9.26
N GLN A 16 -22.74 -58.42 10.02
CA GLN A 16 -21.48 -57.86 10.54
C GLN A 16 -20.47 -57.51 9.43
N GLN A 17 -20.49 -58.23 8.31
CA GLN A 17 -19.61 -57.96 7.17
C GLN A 17 -20.08 -56.74 6.37
N THR A 18 -21.39 -56.55 6.18
CA THR A 18 -21.95 -55.37 5.51
C THR A 18 -21.66 -54.10 6.33
N ASP A 19 -21.81 -54.13 7.65
CA ASP A 19 -21.48 -53.01 8.54
C ASP A 19 -20.00 -52.61 8.46
N LYS A 20 -19.09 -53.57 8.48
CA LYS A 20 -17.64 -53.32 8.30
C LYS A 20 -17.35 -52.67 6.95
N ASN A 21 -18.02 -53.11 5.89
CA ASN A 21 -17.86 -52.55 4.55
C ASN A 21 -18.35 -51.09 4.50
N ILE A 22 -19.50 -50.78 5.10
CA ILE A 22 -20.05 -49.41 5.19
C ILE A 22 -19.10 -48.49 5.98
N ILE A 23 -18.56 -48.96 7.11
CA ILE A 23 -17.60 -48.19 7.92
C ILE A 23 -16.34 -47.88 7.12
N ASN A 24 -15.81 -48.88 6.39
CA ASN A 24 -14.63 -48.71 5.55
C ASN A 24 -14.88 -47.72 4.42
N GLU A 25 -16.03 -47.80 3.75
CA GLU A 25 -16.40 -46.86 2.70
C GLU A 25 -16.54 -45.43 3.25
N ARG A 26 -17.19 -45.26 4.42
CA ARG A 26 -17.28 -43.97 5.10
C ARG A 26 -15.91 -43.42 5.50
N LYS A 27 -14.98 -44.28 5.92
CA LYS A 27 -13.59 -43.89 6.20
C LYS A 27 -12.88 -43.42 4.93
N GLN A 28 -13.02 -44.15 3.83
CA GLN A 28 -12.45 -43.77 2.54
C GLN A 28 -12.99 -42.43 2.04
N ARG A 29 -14.31 -42.23 2.07
CA ARG A 29 -14.95 -40.94 1.72
C ARG A 29 -14.42 -39.80 2.58
N ARG A 30 -14.25 -40.01 3.90
CA ARG A 30 -13.65 -39.01 4.81
C ARG A 30 -12.19 -38.70 4.48
N MET A 31 -11.38 -39.70 4.15
CA MET A 31 -9.98 -39.49 3.76
C MET A 31 -9.87 -38.64 2.50
N ILE A 32 -10.70 -38.91 1.48
CA ILE A 32 -10.73 -38.15 0.23
C ILE A 32 -11.21 -36.71 0.50
N SER A 33 -12.31 -36.54 1.25
CA SER A 33 -12.86 -35.22 1.58
C SER A 33 -11.86 -34.38 2.40
N ASN A 34 -11.22 -34.97 3.41
CA ASN A 34 -10.22 -34.27 4.22
C ASN A 34 -8.96 -33.92 3.42
N ARG A 35 -8.54 -34.81 2.52
CA ARG A 35 -7.42 -34.51 1.62
C ARG A 35 -7.73 -33.29 0.75
N GLU A 36 -8.92 -33.26 0.17
CA GLU A 36 -9.35 -32.16 -0.68
C GLU A 36 -9.57 -30.86 0.11
N SER A 37 -10.15 -30.93 1.31
CA SER A 37 -10.34 -29.75 2.18
C SER A 37 -9.00 -29.17 2.65
N ALA A 38 -8.04 -30.01 3.01
CA ALA A 38 -6.68 -29.59 3.35
C ALA A 38 -5.97 -28.95 2.15
N ARG A 39 -6.13 -29.52 0.94
CA ARG A 39 -5.60 -28.92 -0.30
C ARG A 39 -6.19 -27.54 -0.56
N ARG A 40 -7.53 -27.40 -0.50
CA ARG A 40 -8.20 -26.10 -0.69
C ARG A 40 -7.80 -25.08 0.37
N SER A 41 -7.64 -25.51 1.63
CA SER A 41 -7.16 -24.65 2.71
C SER A 41 -5.75 -24.12 2.43
N ARG A 42 -4.82 -25.00 2.02
CA ARG A 42 -3.47 -24.59 1.60
C ARG A 42 -3.51 -23.62 0.42
N MET A 43 -4.29 -23.91 -0.62
CA MET A 43 -4.42 -23.02 -1.78
C MET A 43 -4.97 -21.64 -1.41
N ARG A 44 -5.96 -21.55 -0.52
CA ARG A 44 -6.47 -20.26 -0.04
C ARG A 44 -5.41 -19.47 0.71
N LYS A 45 -4.66 -20.13 1.60
CA LYS A 45 -3.56 -19.49 2.34
C LYS A 45 -2.46 -19.00 1.39
N GLN A 46 -2.07 -19.82 0.40
CA GLN A 46 -1.08 -19.43 -0.59
C GLN A 46 -1.52 -18.18 -1.36
N ARG A 47 -2.76 -18.16 -1.87
CA ARG A 47 -3.30 -16.99 -2.57
C ARG A 47 -3.25 -15.73 -1.72
N HIS A 48 -3.60 -15.84 -0.43
CA HIS A 48 -3.56 -14.69 0.47
C HIS A 48 -2.13 -14.19 0.71
N LEU A 49 -1.16 -15.09 0.81
CA LEU A 49 0.26 -14.72 0.87
C LEU A 49 0.72 -14.03 -0.42
N ASP A 50 0.34 -14.55 -1.59
CA ASP A 50 0.69 -13.96 -2.88
C ASP A 50 0.08 -12.56 -3.04
N GLU A 51 -1.17 -12.38 -2.59
CA GLU A 51 -1.86 -11.09 -2.59
C GLU A 51 -1.17 -10.09 -1.66
N LEU A 52 -0.87 -10.47 -0.41
CA LEU A 52 -0.14 -9.62 0.53
C LEU A 52 1.26 -9.27 0.01
N TRP A 53 1.96 -10.23 -0.61
CA TRP A 53 3.27 -9.99 -1.19
C TRP A 53 3.20 -8.98 -2.35
N SER A 54 2.17 -9.11 -3.21
CA SER A 54 1.91 -8.17 -4.29
C SER A 54 1.62 -6.77 -3.77
N GLN A 55 0.82 -6.64 -2.70
CA GLN A 55 0.55 -5.36 -2.04
C GLN A 55 1.82 -4.73 -1.47
N VAL A 56 2.67 -5.51 -0.79
CA VAL A 56 3.95 -5.01 -0.25
C VAL A 56 4.87 -4.53 -1.37
N MET A 57 4.96 -5.28 -2.47
CA MET A 57 5.79 -4.88 -3.60
C MET A 57 5.28 -3.59 -4.24
N TRP A 58 3.97 -3.47 -4.45
CA TRP A 58 3.35 -2.26 -4.98
C TRP A 58 3.58 -1.05 -4.07
N LEU A 59 3.36 -1.20 -2.76
CA LEU A 59 3.59 -0.13 -1.79
C LEU A 59 5.06 0.32 -1.74
N ARG A 60 6.02 -0.61 -1.91
CA ARG A 60 7.44 -0.26 -1.98
C ARG A 60 7.77 0.58 -3.22
N ILE A 61 7.19 0.21 -4.37
CA ILE A 61 7.37 0.97 -5.62
C ILE A 61 6.76 2.37 -5.47
N GLU A 62 5.52 2.45 -4.97
CA GLU A 62 4.84 3.74 -4.77
C GLU A 62 5.61 4.62 -3.78
N ASN A 63 6.09 4.04 -2.67
CA ASN A 63 6.89 4.79 -1.70
C ASN A 63 8.17 5.37 -2.33
N HIS A 64 8.87 4.59 -3.15
CA HIS A 64 10.05 5.07 -3.86
C HIS A 64 9.72 6.21 -4.82
N GLN A 65 8.65 6.07 -5.61
CA GLN A 65 8.19 7.12 -6.51
C GLN A 65 7.79 8.41 -5.79
N LEU A 66 7.17 8.30 -4.61
CA LEU A 66 6.83 9.46 -3.78
C LEU A 66 8.08 10.14 -3.22
N LEU A 67 9.09 9.37 -2.81
CA LEU A 67 10.38 9.91 -2.35
C LEU A 67 11.09 10.66 -3.48
N ASP A 68 11.11 10.11 -4.70
CA ASP A 68 11.72 10.78 -5.85
C ASP A 68 11.00 12.10 -6.18
N LYS A 69 9.66 12.10 -6.17
CA LYS A 69 8.86 13.33 -6.35
C LYS A 69 9.16 14.36 -5.27
N LEU A 70 9.28 13.94 -4.02
CA LEU A 70 9.61 14.82 -2.90
C LEU A 70 11.00 15.45 -3.06
N ASN A 71 12.00 14.65 -3.43
CA ASN A 71 13.36 15.13 -3.67
C ASN A 71 13.39 16.16 -4.80
N ASN A 72 12.73 15.86 -5.93
CA ASN A 72 12.65 16.80 -7.05
C ASN A 72 11.95 18.11 -6.68
N LEU A 73 10.87 18.04 -5.91
CA LEU A 73 10.17 19.23 -5.42
C LEU A 73 11.06 20.05 -4.48
N SER A 74 11.79 19.39 -3.58
CA SER A 74 12.73 20.05 -2.66
C SER A 74 13.82 20.80 -3.43
N GLU A 75 14.43 20.16 -4.44
CA GLU A 75 15.45 20.80 -5.27
C GLU A 75 14.88 21.99 -6.06
N SER A 76 13.69 21.83 -6.66
CA SER A 76 13.02 22.93 -7.35
C SER A 76 12.68 24.09 -6.41
N HIS A 77 12.25 23.79 -5.18
CA HIS A 77 11.93 24.80 -4.19
C HIS A 77 13.17 25.59 -3.77
N GLU A 78 14.30 24.91 -3.55
CA GLU A 78 15.57 25.56 -3.23
C GLU A 78 16.04 26.51 -4.36
N LYS A 79 15.94 26.07 -5.62
CA LYS A 79 16.24 26.91 -6.79
C LYS A 79 15.38 28.18 -6.82
N VAL A 80 14.06 28.04 -6.62
CA VAL A 80 13.14 29.18 -6.58
C VAL A 80 13.47 30.14 -5.43
N LEU A 81 13.86 29.64 -4.26
CA LEU A 81 14.29 30.49 -3.15
C LEU A 81 15.56 31.26 -3.48
N GLN A 82 16.54 30.61 -4.12
CA GLN A 82 17.77 31.25 -4.57
C GLN A 82 17.50 32.35 -5.60
N GLU A 83 16.70 32.06 -6.62
CA GLU A 83 16.28 33.04 -7.63
C GLU A 83 15.53 34.22 -6.99
N ASN A 84 14.65 33.94 -6.03
CA ASN A 84 13.92 34.99 -5.32
C ASN A 84 14.85 35.90 -4.49
N ALA A 85 15.86 35.33 -3.85
CA ALA A 85 16.86 36.07 -3.10
C ALA A 85 17.69 36.97 -4.03
N GLN A 86 18.15 36.44 -5.16
CA GLN A 86 18.90 37.19 -6.17
C GLN A 86 18.07 38.37 -6.72
N LEU A 87 16.82 38.14 -7.11
CA LEU A 87 15.94 39.20 -7.61
C LEU A 87 15.68 40.30 -6.57
N LYS A 88 15.60 39.94 -5.28
CA LYS A 88 15.47 40.91 -4.19
C LYS A 88 16.72 41.75 -4.01
N GLU A 89 17.90 41.15 -4.14
CA GLU A 89 19.19 41.84 -4.11
C GLU A 89 19.29 42.82 -5.29
N GLU A 90 19.08 42.37 -6.53
CA GLU A 90 19.08 43.21 -7.72
C GLU A 90 18.07 44.38 -7.60
N THR A 91 16.88 44.12 -7.04
CA THR A 91 15.89 45.16 -6.78
C THR A 91 16.38 46.18 -5.75
N SER A 92 17.08 45.73 -4.71
CA SER A 92 17.66 46.61 -3.69
C SER A 92 18.76 47.50 -4.29
N ASP A 93 19.63 46.91 -5.10
CA ASP A 93 20.72 47.62 -5.76
C ASP A 93 20.19 48.68 -6.73
N LEU A 94 19.19 48.33 -7.55
CA LEU A 94 18.56 49.28 -8.45
C LEU A 94 17.87 50.43 -7.69
N LYS A 95 17.21 50.14 -6.55
CA LYS A 95 16.63 51.17 -5.68
C LYS A 95 17.69 52.10 -5.11
N GLN A 96 18.84 51.56 -4.70
CA GLN A 96 19.98 52.33 -4.20
C GLN A 96 20.49 53.28 -5.29
N VAL A 97 20.74 52.76 -6.50
CA VAL A 97 21.21 53.56 -7.65
C VAL A 97 20.23 54.69 -7.97
N ILE A 98 18.91 54.42 -7.97
CA ILE A 98 17.89 55.44 -8.21
C ILE A 98 17.91 56.52 -7.12
N SER A 99 18.02 56.11 -5.84
CA SER A 99 18.12 57.05 -4.72
C SER A 99 19.35 57.94 -4.83
N ASP A 100 20.51 57.37 -5.14
CA ASP A 100 21.77 58.10 -5.28
C ASP A 100 21.72 59.10 -6.45
N MET A 101 21.12 58.71 -7.58
CA MET A 101 20.87 59.63 -8.72
C MET A 101 19.89 60.75 -8.35
N GLN A 102 18.85 60.47 -7.56
CA GLN A 102 17.92 61.50 -7.07
C GLN A 102 18.64 62.50 -6.15
N ILE A 103 19.58 62.06 -5.32
CA ILE A 103 20.39 62.92 -4.44
C ILE A 103 21.34 63.82 -5.25
N GLN A 104 21.93 63.31 -6.34
CA GLN A 104 22.87 64.07 -7.19
C GLN A 104 22.18 65.03 -8.19
N SER A 105 20.84 64.97 -8.31
CA SER A 105 20.09 65.92 -9.13
C SER A 105 20.10 67.32 -8.50
N PRO A 106 20.50 68.39 -9.21
CA PRO A 106 20.47 69.76 -8.68
C PRO A 106 19.05 70.28 -8.38
N PHE A 107 18.02 69.47 -8.64
CA PHE A 107 16.61 69.80 -8.43
C PHE A 107 15.94 69.03 -7.27
N SER A 108 16.67 68.20 -6.50
CA SER A 108 16.07 67.37 -5.42
C SER A 108 15.82 68.10 -4.10
N CYS A 109 16.27 69.35 -3.95
CA CYS A 109 16.03 70.21 -2.78
C CYS A 109 14.58 70.74 -2.66
N PHE A 110 13.64 70.35 -3.54
CA PHE A 110 12.26 70.86 -3.57
C PHE A 110 11.19 69.87 -3.09
N ARG A 111 11.54 68.86 -2.29
CA ARG A 111 10.54 67.98 -1.67
C ARG A 111 10.58 68.00 -0.15
N ASP A 112 10.51 69.21 0.40
CA ASP A 112 9.90 69.40 1.71
C ASP A 112 8.48 69.96 1.51
N ASP A 113 7.54 69.44 2.29
CA ASP A 113 6.16 69.92 2.49
C ASP A 113 5.07 69.49 1.51
N ILE A 114 4.73 68.19 1.48
CA ILE A 114 3.32 67.80 1.30
C ILE A 114 2.71 67.64 2.69
N ILE A 115 1.99 68.69 3.10
CA ILE A 115 1.12 68.75 4.29
C ILE A 115 0.09 67.61 4.21
N PRO A 116 -0.14 66.82 5.29
CA PRO A 116 -1.24 65.87 5.31
C PRO A 116 -2.56 66.65 5.30
N ILE A 117 -3.40 66.42 4.29
CA ILE A 117 -4.78 66.89 4.29
C ILE A 117 -5.59 65.93 5.17
N GLU A 118 -6.28 66.49 6.17
CA GLU A 118 -7.26 65.84 7.05
C GLU A 118 -8.31 64.99 6.31
#